data_AF-A0A6J4N1W9-F1
#
_entry.id   AF-A0A6J4N1W9-F1
#
_cell.length_a   1.000
_cell.length_b   1.000
_cell.length_c   1.000
_cell.angle_alpha   90.00
_cell.angle_beta   90.00
_cell.angle_gamma   90.00
#
_symmetry.space_group_name_H-M   'P 1'
#
loop_
_entity.id
_entity.type
_entity.pdbx_description
1 polymer ?
#
loop_
_entity_poly.entity_id
_entity_poly.type
_entity_poly.pdbx_seq_one_letter_code
_entity_poly.pdbx_strand_id
1 'polypeptide(L)' 'MDEDRQRDCAICGQPGQRTKRTSKDRLVSWLLELWTGGRERYARYSCQRCNWTTLLRRPVRRSEQ' A
#
# COMPACT_ATOMS: atom_id res chain seq x y z
N MET A 1 -2.81 17.86 -1.05
CA MET A 1 -1.96 16.99 -1.90
C MET A 1 -2.78 15.76 -2.20
N ASP A 2 -3.16 15.62 -3.46
CA ASP A 2 -4.16 14.70 -3.99
C ASP A 2 -3.79 13.22 -3.75
N GLU A 3 -4.63 12.51 -2.99
CA GLU A 3 -4.48 11.07 -2.68
C GLU A 3 -4.40 10.17 -3.92
N ASP A 4 -4.85 10.68 -5.07
CA ASP A 4 -4.92 9.95 -6.34
C ASP A 4 -3.54 9.85 -7.01
N ARG A 5 -2.71 10.91 -6.91
CA ARG A 5 -1.36 10.95 -7.50
C ARG A 5 -0.38 9.98 -6.86
N GLN A 6 -0.73 9.44 -5.69
CA GLN A 6 0.09 8.44 -5.02
C GLN A 6 -0.16 7.02 -5.55
N ARG A 7 -1.18 6.82 -6.37
CA ARG A 7 -1.42 5.55 -7.09
C ARG A 7 -0.67 5.47 -8.40
N ASP A 8 -0.18 6.60 -8.91
CA ASP A 8 0.61 6.62 -10.13
C ASP A 8 2.01 6.06 -9.91
N CYS A 9 2.49 5.34 -10.91
CA CYS A 9 3.84 4.84 -10.96
C CYS A 9 4.82 6.02 -10.98
N ALA A 10 5.70 6.11 -9.99
CA ALA A 10 6.71 7.16 -9.91
C ALA A 10 7.67 7.18 -11.12
N ILE A 11 7.78 6.06 -11.85
CA ILE A 11 8.67 5.94 -13.02
C ILE A 11 8.02 6.48 -14.30
N CYS A 12 6.77 6.11 -14.54
CA CYS A 12 6.12 6.33 -15.83
C CYS A 12 4.83 7.13 -15.76
N GLY A 13 4.46 7.61 -14.57
CA GLY A 13 3.30 8.49 -14.33
C GLY A 13 1.94 7.84 -14.60
N GLN A 14 1.89 6.52 -14.85
CA GLN A 14 0.66 5.81 -15.12
C GLN A 14 0.05 5.19 -13.86
N PRO A 15 -1.28 5.06 -13.79
CA PRO A 15 -1.96 4.49 -12.64
C PRO A 15 -1.50 3.04 -12.41
N GLY A 16 -0.92 2.80 -11.25
CA GLY A 16 -0.56 1.47 -10.78
C GLY A 16 -1.80 0.69 -10.35
N GLN A 17 -1.87 -0.58 -10.71
CA GLN A 17 -2.96 -1.43 -10.22
C GLN A 17 -2.64 -1.87 -8.79
N ARG A 18 -3.64 -1.79 -7.91
CA ARG A 18 -3.51 -2.34 -6.56
C ARG A 18 -3.33 -3.84 -6.68
N THR A 19 -2.20 -4.37 -6.21
CA THR A 19 -1.96 -5.81 -6.27
C THR A 19 -2.90 -6.53 -5.32
N LYS A 20 -3.45 -7.68 -5.76
CA LYS A 20 -4.26 -8.54 -4.89
C LYS A 20 -3.41 -8.98 -3.70
N ARG A 21 -3.95 -8.85 -2.48
CA ARG A 21 -3.30 -9.32 -1.25
C ARG A 21 -3.03 -10.81 -1.36
N THR A 22 -1.76 -11.20 -1.38
CA THR A 22 -1.36 -12.62 -1.31
C THR A 22 -1.25 -13.07 0.15
N SER A 23 -1.13 -14.38 0.39
CA SER A 23 -0.91 -14.91 1.75
C SER A 23 0.33 -14.32 2.42
N LYS A 24 1.39 -14.05 1.64
CA LYS A 24 2.60 -13.38 2.13
C LYS A 24 2.33 -11.92 2.51
N ASP A 25 1.50 -11.22 1.74
CA ASP A 25 1.09 -9.84 2.00
C ASP A 25 0.23 -9.73 3.28
N ARG A 26 -0.60 -10.74 3.57
CA ARG A 26 -1.30 -10.86 4.85
C ARG A 26 -0.34 -10.98 6.02
N LEU A 27 0.66 -11.87 5.91
CA LEU A 27 1.65 -12.06 6.97
C LEU A 27 2.44 -10.78 7.23
N VAL A 28 2.86 -10.08 6.17
CA VAL A 28 3.55 -8.79 6.26
C VAL A 28 2.64 -7.72 6.88
N SER A 29 1.38 -7.61 6.46
CA SER A 29 0.42 -6.68 7.07
C SER A 29 0.24 -6.97 8.57
N TRP A 30 0.12 -8.24 8.94
CA TRP A 30 -0.07 -8.65 10.33
C TRP A 30 1.17 -8.40 11.19
N LEU A 31 2.36 -8.70 10.67
CA LEU A 31 3.64 -8.40 11.32
C LEU A 31 3.84 -6.90 11.53
N LEU A 32 3.52 -6.06 10.53
CA LEU A 32 3.62 -4.62 10.71
C LEU A 32 2.51 -4.07 11.61
N GLU A 33 1.30 -4.62 11.60
CA GLU A 33 0.27 -4.28 12.60
C GLU A 33 0.79 -4.62 14.01
N LEU A 34 1.47 -5.75 14.21
CA LEU A 34 2.09 -6.07 15.50
C LEU A 34 3.23 -5.10 15.86
N TRP A 35 4.12 -4.80 14.91
CA TRP A 35 5.29 -3.93 15.12
C TRP A 35 4.93 -2.46 15.36
N THR A 36 3.89 -1.96 14.68
CA THR A 36 3.44 -0.56 14.75
C THR A 36 2.32 -0.35 15.77
N GLY A 37 1.95 -1.41 16.53
CA GLY A 37 0.83 -1.36 17.48
C GLY A 37 -0.53 -1.11 16.82
N GLY A 38 -0.70 -1.53 15.57
CA GLY A 38 -1.95 -1.44 14.80
C GLY A 38 -2.23 -0.05 14.22
N ARG A 39 -1.22 0.84 14.17
CA ARG A 39 -1.37 2.23 13.71
C ARG A 39 -1.15 2.42 12.22
N GLU A 40 -0.46 1.50 11.56
CA GLU A 40 -0.10 1.63 10.14
C GLU A 40 -0.53 0.40 9.33
N ARG A 41 -1.03 0.64 8.11
CA ARG A 41 -1.30 -0.39 7.10
C ARG A 41 -0.63 -0.02 5.78
N TYR A 42 -0.32 -1.01 4.97
CA TYR A 42 0.39 -0.82 3.70
C TYR A 42 -0.50 -1.28 2.56
N ALA A 43 -0.53 -0.49 1.49
CA ALA A 43 -1.15 -0.87 0.24
C ALA A 43 -0.06 -0.97 -0.83
N ARG A 44 0.04 -2.15 -1.44
CA ARG A 44 0.97 -2.40 -2.54
C ARG A 44 0.29 -2.09 -3.87
N TYR A 45 0.96 -1.29 -4.68
CA TYR A 45 0.57 -0.96 -6.05
C TYR A 45 1.68 -1.43 -6.97
N SER A 46 1.32 -2.16 -8.03
CA SER A 46 2.28 -2.58 -9.04
C SER A 46 1.89 -1.98 -10.39
N CYS A 47 2.86 -1.34 -11.02
CA CYS A 47 2.75 -0.87 -12.39
C CYS A 47 3.18 -2.00 -13.33
N GLN A 48 2.24 -2.53 -14.13
CA GLN A 48 2.54 -3.61 -15.06
C GLN A 48 3.45 -3.18 -16.22
N ARG A 49 3.44 -1.89 -16.60
CA ARG A 49 4.27 -1.39 -17.71
C ARG A 49 5.74 -1.29 -17.36
N CYS A 50 6.01 -0.82 -16.14
CA CYS A 50 7.35 -0.49 -15.67
C CYS A 50 7.86 -1.56 -14.68
N ASN A 51 7.05 -2.59 -14.43
CA ASN A 51 7.23 -3.62 -13.40
C ASN A 51 7.63 -3.05 -12.03
N TRP A 52 7.15 -1.84 -11.73
CA TRP A 52 7.53 -1.09 -10.54
C TRP A 52 6.51 -1.28 -9.44
N THR A 53 6.98 -1.61 -8.23
CA THR A 53 6.11 -1.83 -7.08
C THR A 53 6.29 -0.72 -6.05
N THR A 54 5.22 0.02 -5.80
CA THR A 54 5.16 1.07 -4.78
C THR A 54 4.41 0.56 -3.54
N LEU A 55 4.96 0.82 -2.36
CA LEU A 55 4.31 0.55 -1.08
C LEU A 55 3.82 1.87 -0.47
N LEU A 56 2.51 2.06 -0.41
CA LEU A 56 1.92 3.21 0.27
C LEU A 56 1.66 2.86 1.73
N ARG A 57 2.19 3.67 2.64
CA ARG A 57 1.76 3.67 4.04
C ARG A 57 0.44 4.42 4.14
N ARG A 58 -0.58 3.76 4.66
CA ARG A 58 -1.83 4.39 5.06
C ARG A 58 -1.93 4.33 6.59
N PRO A 59 -2.13 5.47 7.26
CA PRO A 59 -2.47 5.45 8.66
C PRO A 59 -3.79 4.68 8.83
N VAL A 60 -3.81 3.73 9.76
CA VAL A 60 -5.06 3.13 10.19
C VAL A 60 -5.79 4.21 10.97
N ARG A 61 -6.81 4.82 10.37
CA ARG A 61 -7.76 5.60 11.15
C ARG A 61 -8.42 4.61 12.11
N ARG A 62 -7.96 4.57 13.36
CA ARG A 62 -8.74 4.05 14.47
C ARG A 62 -9.97 4.96 14.53
N SER A 63 -11.05 4.55 13.88
CA SER A 63 -12.36 4.95 14.35
C SER A 63 -12.47 4.30 15.73
N GLU A 64 -12.19 5.06 16.78
CA GLU A 64 -12.79 4.76 18.08
C GLU A 64 -14.31 4.72 17.84
N GLN A 65 -14.89 3.55 18.05
CA GLN A 65 -16.31 3.34 18.28
C GLN A 65 -16.42 2.43 19.49
#